data_AF-A0A149U4F5-F1
#
_entry.id   AF-A0A149U4F5-F1
#
_cell.length_a   1.000
_cell.length_b   1.000
_cell.length_c   1.000
_cell.angle_alpha   90.00
_cell.angle_beta   90.00
_cell.angle_gamma   90.00
#
_symmetry.space_group_name_H-M   'P 1'
#
loop_
_entity.id
_entity.type
_entity.pdbx_description
1 polymer ?
#
loop_
_entity_poly.entity_id
_entity_poly.type
_entity_poly.pdbx_seq_one_letter_code
_entity_poly.pdbx_strand_id
1 'polypeptide(L)'
;MRTREEQIEDLAQTLVDETGAGDGYSVLVVREHILEAERRAEQRVRAEIGRDSERLDWLEKLPLADIHKFASGWEIGINHISFSEGKQTLRETIDAAREVG
;
A
#
# COMPACT_ATOMS: atom_id res chain seq x y z
N MET A 1 14.04 23.00 10.26
CA MET A 1 13.37 21.76 9.80
C MET A 1 13.90 21.49 8.41
N ARG A 2 14.49 20.30 8.17
CA ARG A 2 15.09 19.98 6.88
C ARG A 2 14.01 19.62 5.86
N THR A 3 14.22 19.98 4.60
CA THR A 3 13.36 19.55 3.48
C THR A 3 13.62 18.07 3.15
N ARG A 4 12.72 17.46 2.39
CA ARG A 4 12.91 16.06 1.95
C ARG A 4 14.12 15.92 1.03
N GLU A 5 14.36 16.91 0.18
CA GLU A 5 15.53 16.96 -0.70
C GLU A 5 16.82 17.06 0.11
N GLU A 6 16.86 17.90 1.15
CA GLU A 6 18.00 18.00 2.07
C GLU A 6 18.24 16.70 2.85
N GLN A 7 17.18 15.98 3.22
CA GLN A 7 17.29 14.68 3.89
C GLN A 7 17.86 13.59 2.97
N ILE A 8 17.43 13.58 1.70
CA ILE A 8 17.92 12.63 0.70
C ILE A 8 19.40 12.90 0.38
N GLU A 9 19.77 14.18 0.26
CA GLU A 9 21.15 14.59 0.02
C GLU A 9 22.07 14.18 1.18
N ASP A 10 21.67 14.48 2.42
CA ASP A 10 22.39 14.12 3.63
C ASP A 10 22.55 12.59 3.78
N LEU A 11 21.49 11.84 3.45
CA LEU A 11 21.53 10.37 3.46
C LEU A 11 22.46 9.82 2.38
N ALA A 12 22.42 10.39 1.17
CA ALA A 12 23.30 9.97 0.08
C ALA A 12 24.77 10.22 0.44
N GLN A 13 25.09 11.38 1.00
CA GLN A 13 26.44 11.70 1.46
C GLN A 13 26.90 10.72 2.55
N THR A 14 26.06 10.46 3.56
CA THR A 14 26.37 9.54 4.66
C THR A 14 26.70 8.13 4.14
N LEU A 15 25.90 7.60 3.23
CA LEU A 15 26.11 6.26 2.66
C LEU A 15 27.40 6.17 1.83
N VAL A 16 27.77 7.25 1.14
CA VAL A 16 29.01 7.31 0.38
C VAL A 16 30.23 7.41 1.30
N ASP A 17 30.15 8.23 2.34
CA ASP A 17 31.21 8.36 3.34
C ASP A 17 31.47 7.04 4.06
N GLU A 18 30.40 6.29 4.40
CA GLU A 18 30.49 4.97 5.03
C GLU A 18 31.12 3.90 4.12
N THR A 19 30.94 4.01 2.80
CA THR A 19 31.50 3.05 1.83
C THR A 19 32.93 3.38 1.40
N GLY A 20 33.46 4.54 1.79
CA GLY A 20 34.79 5.01 1.42
C GLY A 20 34.91 5.42 -0.07
N ALA A 21 33.78 5.51 -0.78
CA ALA A 21 33.71 5.90 -2.18
C ALA A 21 33.67 7.44 -2.31
N GLY A 22 34.69 8.13 -1.79
CA GLY A 22 34.69 9.58 -1.57
C GLY A 22 34.74 10.49 -2.81
N ASP A 23 33.99 10.19 -3.87
CA ASP A 23 33.78 11.10 -5.00
C ASP A 23 32.31 11.58 -5.09
N GLY A 24 32.12 12.79 -5.63
CA GLY A 24 30.78 13.37 -5.79
C GLY A 24 29.90 12.63 -6.80
N TYR A 25 30.49 11.78 -7.65
CA TYR A 25 29.74 10.93 -8.57
C TYR A 25 29.01 9.81 -7.82
N SER A 26 29.64 9.23 -6.80
CA SER A 26 29.04 8.22 -5.93
C SER A 26 27.83 8.76 -5.18
N VAL A 27 27.86 10.04 -4.75
CA VAL A 27 26.73 10.69 -4.07
C VAL A 27 25.53 10.85 -5.00
N LEU A 28 25.76 11.29 -6.24
CA LEU A 28 24.70 11.40 -7.24
C LEU A 28 24.03 10.06 -7.55
N VAL A 29 24.82 8.99 -7.68
CA VAL A 29 24.31 7.63 -7.94
C VAL A 29 23.47 7.14 -6.75
N VAL A 30 23.95 7.29 -5.52
CA VAL A 30 23.19 6.89 -4.32
C VAL A 30 21.89 7.69 -4.21
N ARG A 31 21.94 9.00 -4.48
CA ARG A 31 20.77 9.89 -4.50
C ARG A 31 19.72 9.44 -5.51
N GLU A 32 20.13 9.09 -6.73
CA GLU A 32 19.21 8.56 -7.75
C GLU A 32 18.55 7.25 -7.32
N HIS A 33 19.31 6.35 -6.69
CA HIS A 33 18.76 5.11 -6.15
C HIS A 33 17.75 5.34 -5.03
N ILE A 34 18.00 6.28 -4.12
CA ILE A 34 17.05 6.66 -3.07
C ILE A 34 15.75 7.18 -3.72
N LEU A 35 15.86 8.12 -4.66
CA LEU A 35 14.69 8.71 -5.33
C LEU A 35 13.86 7.66 -6.07
N GLU A 36 14.50 6.73 -6.78
CA GLU A 36 13.80 5.64 -7.46
C GLU A 36 13.13 4.67 -6.47
N ALA A 37 13.79 4.34 -5.36
CA ALA A 37 13.21 3.51 -4.32
C ALA A 37 11.96 4.16 -3.69
N GLU A 38 12.03 5.48 -3.41
CA GLU A 38 10.89 6.24 -2.92
C GLU A 38 9.75 6.27 -3.92
N ARG A 39 10.04 6.54 -5.19
CA ARG A 39 9.04 6.54 -6.27
C ARG A 39 8.32 5.19 -6.37
N ARG A 40 9.05 4.08 -6.30
CA ARG A 40 8.45 2.74 -6.31
C ARG A 40 7.61 2.49 -5.07
N ALA A 41 8.03 2.97 -3.90
CA ALA A 41 7.24 2.86 -2.68
C ALA A 41 5.93 3.65 -2.79
N GLU A 42 5.99 4.90 -3.27
CA GLU A 42 4.81 5.73 -3.52
C GLU A 42 3.86 5.07 -4.53
N GLN A 43 4.39 4.54 -5.64
CA GLN A 43 3.58 3.83 -6.63
C GLN A 43 2.88 2.60 -6.03
N ARG A 44 3.55 1.81 -5.19
CA ARG A 44 2.93 0.67 -4.49
C ARG A 44 1.80 1.11 -3.57
N VAL A 45 2.03 2.14 -2.76
CA VAL A 45 1.02 2.70 -1.85
C VAL A 45 -0.16 3.25 -2.64
N ARG A 46 0.09 3.99 -3.73
CA ARG A 46 -0.97 4.55 -4.57
C ARG A 46 -1.78 3.46 -5.27
N ALA A 47 -1.16 2.36 -5.69
CA ALA A 47 -1.86 1.21 -6.25
C ALA A 47 -2.71 0.48 -5.19
N GLU A 48 -2.24 0.40 -3.94
CA GLU A 48 -3.03 -0.15 -2.83
C GLU A 48 -4.24 0.73 -2.48
N ILE A 49 -4.04 2.05 -2.41
CA ILE A 49 -5.12 3.02 -2.23
C ILE A 49 -6.13 2.93 -3.37
N GLY A 50 -5.68 2.83 -4.62
CA GLY A 50 -6.57 2.66 -5.77
C GLY A 50 -7.46 1.43 -5.65
N ARG A 51 -6.89 0.28 -5.24
CA ARG A 51 -7.67 -0.94 -4.99
C ARG A 51 -8.64 -0.78 -3.83
N ASP A 52 -8.26 -0.08 -2.77
CA ASP A 52 -9.17 0.21 -1.65
C ASP A 52 -10.31 1.15 -2.07
N SER A 53 -10.04 2.15 -2.91
CA SER A 53 -11.09 3.00 -3.50
C SER A 53 -12.07 2.17 -4.32
N GLU A 54 -11.59 1.24 -5.17
CA GLU A 54 -12.47 0.34 -5.92
C GLU A 54 -13.34 -0.56 -5.02
N ARG A 55 -12.82 -1.00 -3.88
CA ARG A 55 -13.59 -1.78 -2.89
C ARG A 55 -14.69 -0.94 -2.26
N LEU A 56 -14.39 0.31 -1.90
CA LEU A 56 -15.37 1.25 -1.36
C LEU A 56 -16.46 1.58 -2.39
N ASP A 57 -16.07 1.86 -3.63
CA ASP A 57 -17.00 2.15 -4.74
C ASP A 57 -17.93 0.95 -5.03
N TRP A 58 -17.44 -0.27 -4.84
CA TRP A 58 -18.28 -1.47 -4.97
C TRP A 58 -19.25 -1.60 -3.79
N LEU A 59 -18.77 -1.44 -2.55
CA LEU A 59 -19.62 -1.47 -1.35
C LEU A 59 -20.74 -0.43 -1.39
N GLU A 60 -20.45 0.78 -1.88
CA GLU A 60 -21.45 1.87 -1.99
C GLU A 60 -22.61 1.53 -2.96
N LYS A 61 -22.37 0.64 -3.94
CA LYS A 61 -23.39 0.23 -4.92
C LYS A 61 -24.30 -0.88 -4.42
N LEU A 62 -23.98 -1.52 -3.30
CA LEU A 62 -24.76 -2.63 -2.77
C LEU A 62 -26.01 -2.11 -2.06
N PRO A 63 -27.20 -2.67 -2.37
CA PRO A 63 -28.47 -2.17 -1.82
C PRO A 63 -28.61 -2.43 -0.32
N LEU A 64 -28.05 -3.53 0.19
CA LEU A 64 -27.98 -3.91 1.60
C LEU A 64 -26.73 -4.77 1.81
N ALA A 65 -25.72 -4.21 2.48
CA ALA A 65 -24.49 -4.91 2.80
C ALA A 65 -24.21 -4.80 4.32
N ASP A 66 -24.02 -5.95 4.96
CA ASP A 66 -23.61 -6.04 6.36
C ASP A 66 -22.21 -6.63 6.44
N ILE A 67 -21.33 -6.04 7.25
CA ILE A 67 -19.95 -6.51 7.44
C ILE A 67 -19.76 -6.90 8.90
N HIS A 68 -19.35 -8.15 9.12
CA HIS A 68 -19.17 -8.71 10.46
C HIS A 68 -17.76 -9.27 10.65
N LYS A 69 -17.21 -9.10 11.86
CA LYS A 69 -15.99 -9.74 12.31
C LYS A 69 -16.31 -10.81 13.34
N PHE A 70 -16.09 -12.07 12.98
CA PHE A 70 -16.24 -13.23 13.84
C PHE A 70 -14.88 -13.75 14.31
N ALA A 71 -14.89 -14.69 15.26
CA ALA A 71 -13.67 -15.41 15.66
C ALA A 71 -13.06 -16.21 14.50
N SER A 72 -13.88 -16.65 13.55
CA SER A 72 -13.48 -17.39 12.34
C SER A 72 -12.99 -16.49 11.19
N GLY A 73 -13.08 -15.16 11.32
CA GLY A 73 -12.64 -14.22 10.29
C GLY A 73 -13.69 -13.18 9.92
N TRP A 74 -13.50 -12.53 8.77
CA TRP A 74 -14.41 -11.52 8.23
C TRP A 74 -15.47 -12.13 7.31
N GLU A 75 -16.69 -11.63 7.43
CA GLU A 75 -17.85 -12.04 6.63
C GLU A 75 -18.57 -10.80 6.10
N ILE A 76 -19.04 -10.88 4.85
CA ILE A 76 -19.90 -9.88 4.24
C ILE A 76 -21.22 -10.53 3.82
N GLY A 77 -22.34 -9.96 4.27
CA GLY A 77 -23.68 -10.36 3.88
C GLY A 77 -24.23 -9.38 2.85
N ILE A 78 -24.70 -9.88 1.71
CA ILE A 78 -25.33 -9.08 0.64
C ILE A 78 -26.70 -9.67 0.36
N ASN A 79 -27.78 -8.89 0.50
CA ASN A 79 -29.16 -9.37 0.32
C ASN A 79 -29.47 -10.67 1.10
N HIS A 80 -28.99 -10.76 2.34
CA HIS A 80 -29.10 -11.95 3.21
C HIS A 80 -28.34 -13.20 2.74
N ILE A 81 -27.49 -13.08 1.71
CA ILE A 81 -26.53 -14.11 1.31
C ILE A 81 -25.20 -13.79 1.98
N SER A 82 -24.73 -14.71 2.82
CA SER A 82 -23.45 -14.60 3.51
C SER A 82 -22.30 -15.10 2.64
N PHE A 83 -21.29 -14.25 2.45
CA PHE A 83 -20.00 -14.60 1.90
C PHE A 83 -18.98 -14.64 3.04
N SER A 84 -18.69 -15.86 3.50
CA SER A 84 -17.62 -16.12 4.46
C SER A 84 -16.67 -17.17 3.91
N GLU A 85 -15.48 -16.73 3.50
CA GLU A 85 -14.39 -17.65 3.14
C GLU A 85 -13.35 -17.82 4.27
N GLY A 86 -13.68 -17.40 5.50
CA GLY A 86 -12.73 -17.46 6.62
C GLY A 86 -11.44 -16.67 6.34
N LYS A 87 -11.53 -15.62 5.52
CA LYS A 87 -10.37 -14.78 5.19
C LYS A 87 -9.90 -14.02 6.42
N GLN A 88 -8.58 -13.80 6.48
CA GLN A 88 -7.95 -13.15 7.63
C GLN A 88 -8.22 -11.64 7.63
N THR A 89 -8.45 -11.04 6.45
CA THR A 89 -8.65 -9.61 6.31
C THR A 89 -9.96 -9.25 5.62
N LEU A 90 -10.50 -8.07 5.96
CA LEU A 90 -11.69 -7.52 5.33
C LEU A 90 -11.50 -7.33 3.81
N ARG A 91 -10.30 -6.92 3.37
CA ARG A 91 -9.98 -6.73 1.94
C ARG A 91 -10.14 -8.02 1.14
N GLU A 92 -9.61 -9.13 1.66
CA GLU A 92 -9.74 -10.44 1.02
C GLU A 92 -11.19 -10.92 0.98
N THR A 93 -11.97 -10.67 2.04
CA THR A 93 -13.40 -11.00 2.05
C THR A 93 -14.18 -10.18 1.01
N ILE A 94 -13.90 -8.87 0.89
CA ILE A 94 -14.52 -8.02 -0.14
C ILE A 94 -14.12 -8.48 -1.54
N ASP A 95 -12.83 -8.76 -1.78
CA ASP A 95 -12.36 -9.22 -3.08
C ASP A 95 -13.01 -10.56 -3.47
N ALA A 96 -13.12 -11.50 -2.53
CA ALA A 96 -13.80 -12.77 -2.76
C ALA A 96 -15.30 -12.58 -3.07
N ALA A 97 -15.99 -11.68 -2.35
CA ALA A 97 -17.40 -11.40 -2.62
C ALA A 97 -17.59 -10.73 -4.00
N ARG A 98 -16.70 -9.81 -4.39
CA ARG A 98 -16.68 -9.17 -5.73
C ARG A 98 -16.53 -10.16 -6.88
N GLU A 99 -15.81 -11.26 -6.67
CA GLU A 99 -15.65 -12.31 -7.69
C GLU A 99 -16.93 -13.13 -7.91
N VAL A 100 -17.82 -13.18 -6.92
CA VAL A 100 -19.04 -14.00 -6.95
C VAL A 100 -20.30 -13.17 -7.28
N GLY A 101 -20.35 -11.87 -6.95
CA GLY A 101 -21.41 -10.94 -7.35
C GLY A 101 -21.60 -9.75 -6.42
#